data_AF-D9MQY3-F1
#
_entry.id   AF-D9MQY3-F1
#
_cell.length_a   1.000
_cell.length_b   1.000
_cell.length_c   1.000
_cell.angle_alpha   90.00
_cell.angle_beta   90.00
_cell.angle_gamma   90.00
#
_symmetry.space_group_name_H-M   'P 1'
#
loop_
_entity.id
_entity.type
_entity.pdbx_description
1 polymer ?
#
loop_
_entity_poly.entity_id
_entity_poly.type
_entity_poly.pdbx_seq_one_letter_code
_entity_poly.pdbx_strand_id
1 'polypeptide(L)'
;EGECGRLNGSTTDLFVPDEPKEKALTIYIPDTCRIINLDYSGVSYEIEGIQGWKYEVTPNTFDNGQLNGNMKCYCPADRYPDDCPASGATSLAPCGDGAPMYLSADHFMYADESYANTITGFDPEYEKN
;
A
#
# COMPACT_ATOMS: atom_id res chain seq x y z
N GLU A 1 9.67 12.41 -11.04
CA GLU A 1 8.89 13.58 -10.55
C GLU A 1 7.71 13.08 -9.73
N GLY A 2 7.34 13.76 -8.63
CA GLY A 2 6.20 13.39 -7.77
C GLY A 2 6.42 13.73 -6.29
N GLU A 3 5.42 13.49 -5.42
CA GLU A 3 5.44 13.81 -3.98
C GLU A 3 5.70 12.59 -3.06
N CYS A 4 6.18 11.46 -3.57
CA CYS A 4 6.35 10.21 -2.78
C CYS A 4 7.28 10.36 -1.56
N GLY A 5 8.25 11.27 -1.61
CA GLY A 5 9.18 11.52 -0.50
C GLY A 5 8.58 12.38 0.63
N ARG A 6 7.33 12.80 0.49
CA ARG A 6 6.66 13.62 1.49
C ARG A 6 6.13 12.74 2.62
N LEU A 7 6.63 12.97 3.83
CA LEU A 7 6.10 12.36 5.04
C LEU A 7 4.76 13.02 5.39
N ASN A 8 3.68 12.28 5.24
CA ASN A 8 2.31 12.70 5.54
C ASN A 8 1.58 11.56 6.29
N GLY A 9 0.46 11.89 6.93
CA GLY A 9 -0.35 10.91 7.66
C GLY A 9 0.01 10.81 9.14
N SER A 10 -0.53 9.80 9.81
CA SER A 10 -0.21 9.52 11.22
C SER A 10 0.63 8.26 11.39
N THR A 11 1.12 8.02 12.60
CA THR A 11 1.86 6.81 13.00
C THR A 11 0.93 5.65 13.37
N THR A 12 -0.29 5.61 12.82
CA THR A 12 -1.35 4.59 13.05
C THR A 12 -2.14 4.69 14.36
N ASP A 13 -1.62 5.35 15.38
CA ASP A 13 -2.27 5.37 16.71
C ASP A 13 -3.45 6.35 16.81
N LEU A 14 -3.35 7.48 16.10
CA LEU A 14 -4.32 8.59 16.17
C LEU A 14 -4.55 9.18 14.80
N PHE A 15 -5.79 9.63 14.55
CA PHE A 15 -6.17 10.24 13.27
C PHE A 15 -6.92 11.55 13.51
N VAL A 16 -6.92 12.41 12.50
CA VAL A 16 -7.67 13.67 12.55
C VAL A 16 -9.17 13.33 12.61
N PRO A 17 -9.92 13.88 13.59
CA PRO A 17 -11.35 13.62 13.70
C PRO A 17 -12.11 14.25 12.53
N ASP A 18 -13.28 13.68 12.21
CA ASP A 18 -14.26 14.21 11.25
C ASP A 18 -13.74 14.45 9.82
N GLU A 19 -12.70 13.73 9.42
CA GLU A 19 -12.24 13.72 8.02
C GLU A 19 -13.28 13.04 7.09
N PRO A 20 -13.44 13.52 5.84
CA PRO A 20 -14.30 12.89 4.86
C PRO A 20 -13.87 11.44 4.57
N LYS A 21 -14.83 10.52 4.43
CA LYS A 21 -14.55 9.08 4.17
C LYS A 21 -13.95 8.84 2.78
N GLU A 22 -14.15 9.78 1.86
CA GLU A 22 -13.57 9.77 0.51
C GLU A 22 -12.07 10.07 0.53
N LYS A 23 -11.56 10.63 1.63
CA LYS A 23 -10.14 10.85 1.83
C LYS A 23 -9.51 9.55 2.33
N ALA A 24 -8.47 9.10 1.65
CA ALA A 24 -7.69 7.97 2.11
C ALA A 24 -7.11 8.23 3.51
N LEU A 25 -7.16 7.21 4.35
CA LEU A 25 -6.48 7.19 5.63
C LEU A 25 -5.00 6.92 5.37
N THR A 26 -4.19 7.98 5.40
CA THR A 26 -2.74 7.89 5.16
C THR A 26 -1.99 7.60 6.46
N ILE A 27 -1.18 6.54 6.44
CA ILE A 27 -0.27 6.18 7.54
C ILE A 27 1.17 6.17 7.05
N TYR A 28 2.11 6.45 7.95
CA TYR A 28 3.52 6.26 7.73
C TYR A 28 4.07 5.25 8.74
N ILE A 29 4.65 4.18 8.22
CA ILE A 29 5.35 3.17 9.00
C ILE A 29 6.84 3.31 8.66
N PRO A 30 7.73 3.58 9.64
CA PRO A 30 9.16 3.79 9.36
C PRO A 30 9.79 2.68 8.52
N ASP A 31 9.41 1.43 8.80
CA ASP A 31 9.97 0.24 8.16
C ASP A 31 9.56 0.09 6.69
N THR A 32 8.54 0.82 6.22
CA THR A 32 8.05 0.73 4.83
C THR A 32 8.60 1.83 3.93
N CYS A 33 9.30 2.83 4.49
CA CYS A 33 9.91 3.96 3.76
C CYS A 33 8.96 4.79 2.91
N ARG A 34 7.65 4.61 3.07
CA ARG A 34 6.64 5.29 2.27
C ARG A 34 5.38 5.49 3.07
N ILE A 35 4.55 6.42 2.58
CA ILE A 35 3.17 6.49 3.04
C ILE A 35 2.38 5.31 2.47
N ILE A 36 1.43 4.82 3.27
CA ILE A 36 0.46 3.79 2.92
C ILE A 36 -0.91 4.45 2.99
N ASN A 37 -1.63 4.42 1.88
CA ASN A 37 -3.00 4.92 1.81
C ASN A 37 -3.97 3.75 1.93
N LEU A 38 -4.88 3.83 2.89
CA LEU A 38 -5.98 2.90 3.08
C LEU A 38 -7.28 3.60 2.70
N ASP A 39 -8.10 2.95 1.88
CA ASP A 39 -9.35 3.52 1.41
C ASP A 39 -10.53 2.99 2.23
N TYR A 40 -11.58 3.79 2.37
CA TYR A 40 -12.80 3.35 3.04
C TYR A 40 -13.47 2.23 2.24
N SER A 41 -13.65 1.06 2.87
CA SER A 41 -14.24 -0.14 2.26
C SER A 41 -15.73 0.00 1.91
N GLY A 42 -16.39 1.07 2.34
CA GLY A 42 -17.84 1.18 2.32
C GLY A 42 -18.52 0.54 3.55
N VAL A 43 -17.77 -0.21 4.36
CA VAL A 43 -18.29 -0.96 5.50
C VAL A 43 -18.13 -0.20 6.81
N SER A 44 -19.20 -0.23 7.61
CA SER A 44 -19.22 0.31 8.95
C SER A 44 -19.50 -0.75 10.00
N TYR A 45 -18.91 -0.60 11.18
CA TYR A 45 -19.10 -1.51 12.30
C TYR A 45 -19.54 -0.73 13.53
N GLU A 46 -20.28 -1.39 14.41
CA GLU A 46 -20.50 -0.91 15.76
C GLU A 46 -19.80 -1.89 16.71
N ILE A 47 -18.84 -1.38 17.49
CA ILE A 47 -18.07 -2.17 18.44
C ILE A 47 -18.30 -1.55 19.81
N GLU A 48 -18.95 -2.28 20.71
CA GLU A 48 -19.26 -1.81 22.07
C GLU A 48 -20.01 -0.45 22.09
N GLY A 49 -20.91 -0.24 21.12
CA GLY A 49 -21.68 1.01 20.99
C GLY A 49 -20.93 2.16 20.31
N ILE A 50 -19.71 1.93 19.84
CA ILE A 50 -18.90 2.91 19.10
C ILE A 50 -18.98 2.60 17.60
N GLN A 51 -19.48 3.57 16.83
CA GLN A 51 -19.51 3.49 15.38
C GLN A 51 -18.10 3.67 14.80
N GLY A 52 -17.64 2.70 14.02
CA GLY A 52 -16.38 2.69 13.31
C GLY A 52 -16.53 2.50 11.81
N TRP A 53 -15.48 2.85 11.07
CA TRP A 53 -15.40 2.74 9.61
C TRP A 53 -14.21 1.85 9.25
N LYS A 54 -14.42 0.86 8.37
CA LYS A 54 -13.33 -0.02 7.95
C LYS A 54 -12.58 0.60 6.78
N TYR A 55 -11.28 0.80 6.98
CA TYR A 55 -10.32 1.17 5.95
C TYR A 55 -9.45 -0.04 5.62
N GLU A 56 -9.14 -0.23 4.34
CA GLU A 56 -8.41 -1.40 3.86
C GLU A 56 -7.44 -1.04 2.74
N VAL A 57 -6.52 -1.97 2.47
CA VAL A 57 -5.62 -1.87 1.33
C VAL A 57 -6.41 -2.05 0.03
N THR A 58 -6.02 -1.33 -1.02
CA THR A 58 -6.63 -1.40 -2.36
C THR A 58 -5.53 -1.56 -3.41
N PRO A 59 -5.87 -1.79 -4.70
CA PRO A 59 -4.87 -1.78 -5.76
C PRO A 59 -3.99 -0.54 -5.81
N ASN A 60 -4.43 0.59 -5.25
CA ASN A 60 -3.64 1.83 -5.21
C ASN A 60 -2.61 1.86 -4.08
N THR A 61 -2.74 1.03 -3.03
CA THR A 61 -1.94 1.13 -1.80
C THR A 61 -0.45 0.92 -2.05
N PHE A 62 -0.12 -0.16 -2.78
CA PHE A 62 1.26 -0.52 -3.14
C PHE A 62 1.57 -0.29 -4.63
N ASP A 63 0.76 0.52 -5.30
CA ASP A 63 1.04 0.92 -6.67
C ASP A 63 2.36 1.71 -6.77
N ASN A 64 2.95 1.63 -7.95
CA ASN A 64 4.22 2.26 -8.31
C ASN A 64 4.09 3.26 -9.48
N GLY A 65 2.86 3.63 -9.84
CA GLY A 65 2.58 4.55 -10.92
C GLY A 65 1.91 3.93 -12.14
N GLN A 66 1.78 2.61 -12.18
CA GLN A 66 1.12 1.88 -13.27
C GLN A 66 -0.41 2.06 -13.22
N LEU A 67 -0.99 2.15 -12.02
CA LEU A 67 -2.42 2.41 -11.83
C LEU A 67 -2.72 3.89 -11.54
N ASN A 68 -1.93 4.51 -10.65
CA ASN A 68 -2.12 5.87 -10.18
C ASN A 68 -0.89 6.72 -10.51
N GLY A 69 -1.03 7.67 -11.44
CA GLY A 69 0.05 8.54 -11.89
C GLY A 69 0.77 9.33 -10.77
N ASN A 70 0.11 9.57 -9.64
CA ASN A 70 0.71 10.24 -8.48
C ASN A 70 1.78 9.38 -7.78
N MET A 71 1.77 8.06 -8.01
CA MET A 71 2.68 7.09 -7.39
C MET A 71 3.90 6.75 -8.25
N LYS A 72 4.04 7.37 -9.43
CA LYS A 72 5.17 7.13 -10.37
C LYS A 72 6.55 7.32 -9.76
N CYS A 73 6.68 8.15 -8.73
CA CYS A 73 7.94 8.35 -8.03
C CYS A 73 8.42 7.15 -7.19
N TYR A 74 7.59 6.12 -6.97
CA TYR A 74 8.03 4.84 -6.40
C TYR A 74 8.73 3.93 -7.42
N CYS A 75 8.66 4.27 -8.71
CA CYS A 75 9.49 3.70 -9.75
C CYS A 75 10.34 4.79 -10.43
N PRO A 76 11.42 5.27 -9.79
CA PRO A 76 12.25 6.30 -10.38
C PRO A 76 13.21 5.71 -11.42
N ALA A 77 13.41 6.43 -12.53
CA ALA A 77 14.16 5.97 -13.70
C ALA A 77 15.67 5.75 -13.44
N ASP A 78 16.23 6.36 -12.41
CA ASP A 78 17.62 6.12 -11.98
C ASP A 78 17.81 4.73 -11.37
N ARG A 79 16.76 4.19 -10.74
CA ARG A 79 16.75 2.84 -10.16
C ARG A 79 16.21 1.79 -11.13
N TYR A 80 15.24 2.17 -11.94
CA TYR A 80 14.55 1.31 -12.89
C TYR A 80 14.63 1.92 -14.30
N PRO A 81 15.81 1.85 -14.94
CA PRO A 81 16.04 2.52 -16.23
C PRO A 81 15.34 1.84 -17.41
N ASP A 82 15.17 0.52 -17.33
CA ASP A 82 14.61 -0.29 -18.41
C ASP A 82 13.13 -0.60 -18.20
N ASP A 83 12.76 -1.08 -17.00
CA ASP A 83 11.38 -1.41 -16.66
C ASP A 83 11.11 -1.31 -15.15
N CYS A 84 9.90 -0.89 -14.82
CA CYS A 84 9.40 -0.88 -13.45
C CYS A 84 9.03 -2.31 -13.02
N PRO A 85 9.18 -2.65 -11.73
CA PRO A 85 8.52 -3.84 -11.20
C PRO A 85 7.02 -3.80 -11.48
N ALA A 86 6.39 -4.98 -11.56
CA ALA A 86 4.94 -5.05 -11.67
C ALA A 86 4.24 -4.42 -10.44
N SER A 87 3.00 -3.95 -10.61
CA SER A 87 2.30 -3.22 -9.55
C SER A 87 1.87 -4.11 -8.37
N GLY A 88 1.60 -3.47 -7.23
CA GLY A 88 1.12 -4.09 -5.98
C GLY A 88 2.20 -4.69 -5.08
N ALA A 89 3.47 -4.46 -5.40
CA ALA A 89 4.60 -4.66 -4.50
C ALA A 89 5.48 -3.42 -4.44
N THR A 90 6.00 -3.10 -3.26
CA THR A 90 6.85 -1.93 -3.04
C THR A 90 8.19 -2.33 -2.43
N SER A 91 9.27 -1.70 -2.89
CA SER A 91 10.62 -2.02 -2.42
C SER A 91 10.89 -1.42 -1.05
N LEU A 92 11.42 -2.25 -0.13
CA LEU A 92 11.89 -1.84 1.19
C LEU A 92 13.38 -1.47 1.21
N ALA A 93 14.06 -1.60 0.07
CA ALA A 93 15.49 -1.31 -0.05
C ALA A 93 15.91 0.08 0.48
N PRO A 94 15.11 1.16 0.40
CA PRO A 94 15.48 2.45 0.99
C PRO A 94 15.70 2.44 2.51
N CYS A 95 15.02 1.57 3.27
CA CYS A 95 15.20 1.45 4.74
C CYS A 95 15.85 0.13 5.15
N GLY A 96 15.99 -0.83 4.23
CA GLY A 96 16.66 -2.10 4.44
C GLY A 96 18.12 -2.12 3.98
N ASP A 97 18.82 -0.98 4.00
CA ASP A 97 20.22 -0.86 3.57
C ASP A 97 20.53 -1.46 2.18
N GLY A 98 19.60 -1.28 1.23
CA GLY A 98 19.72 -1.79 -0.13
C GLY A 98 19.35 -3.27 -0.30
N ALA A 99 18.91 -3.97 0.75
CA ALA A 99 18.46 -5.35 0.65
C ALA A 99 17.27 -5.49 -0.33
N PRO A 100 17.22 -6.59 -1.12
CA PRO A 100 16.20 -6.79 -2.15
C PRO A 100 14.88 -7.32 -1.55
N MET A 101 14.35 -6.62 -0.54
CA MET A 101 13.09 -6.95 0.11
C MET A 101 11.94 -6.13 -0.47
N TYR A 102 10.78 -6.77 -0.57
CA TYR A 102 9.55 -6.17 -1.07
C TYR A 102 8.40 -6.44 -0.11
N LEU A 103 7.50 -5.48 -0.01
CA LEU A 103 6.24 -5.57 0.72
C LEU A 103 5.09 -5.58 -0.28
N SER A 104 4.14 -6.49 -0.10
CA SER A 104 2.85 -6.50 -0.80
C SER A 104 1.74 -6.65 0.23
N ALA A 105 0.48 -6.58 -0.20
CA ALA A 105 -0.60 -7.07 0.63
C ALA A 105 -0.51 -8.60 0.81
N ASP A 106 -1.19 -9.10 1.83
CA ASP A 106 -1.21 -10.52 2.17
C ASP A 106 -1.58 -11.37 0.96
N HIS A 107 -0.85 -12.47 0.77
CA HIS A 107 -1.01 -13.35 -0.38
C HIS A 107 -0.99 -12.64 -1.76
N PHE A 108 -0.19 -11.58 -1.92
CA PHE A 108 -0.14 -10.80 -3.17
C PHE A 108 -1.51 -10.24 -3.60
N MET A 109 -2.42 -10.03 -2.65
CA MET A 109 -3.72 -9.42 -2.94
C MET A 109 -3.51 -8.07 -3.62
N TYR A 110 -4.19 -7.85 -4.74
CA TYR A 110 -4.05 -6.67 -5.60
C TYR A 110 -2.69 -6.44 -6.26
N ALA A 111 -1.75 -7.39 -6.15
CA ALA A 111 -0.52 -7.37 -6.92
C ALA A 111 -0.70 -8.06 -8.27
N ASP A 112 0.21 -7.75 -9.20
CA ASP A 112 0.24 -8.41 -10.49
C ASP A 112 0.37 -9.93 -10.33
N GLU A 113 -0.40 -10.69 -11.12
CA GLU A 113 -0.45 -12.15 -11.03
C GLU A 113 0.91 -12.82 -11.25
N SER A 114 1.85 -12.15 -11.94
CA SER A 114 3.22 -12.65 -12.12
C SER A 114 3.90 -12.99 -10.80
N TYR A 115 3.60 -12.27 -9.70
CA TYR A 115 4.14 -12.59 -8.37
C TYR A 115 3.63 -13.92 -7.84
N ALA A 116 2.30 -14.08 -7.79
CA ALA A 116 1.63 -15.28 -7.31
C ALA A 116 1.98 -16.53 -8.16
N ASN A 117 2.06 -16.35 -9.49
CA ASN A 117 2.33 -17.43 -10.44
C ASN A 117 3.74 -18.05 -10.31
N THR A 118 4.65 -17.41 -9.58
CA THR A 118 5.97 -17.99 -9.29
C THR A 118 5.95 -19.02 -8.15
N ILE A 119 4.85 -19.13 -7.41
CA ILE A 119 4.75 -19.94 -6.19
C ILE A 119 3.95 -21.21 -6.47
N THR A 120 4.58 -22.37 -6.26
CA THR A 120 3.91 -23.67 -6.40
C THR A 120 3.01 -23.95 -5.21
N GLY A 121 1.77 -24.37 -5.46
CA GLY A 121 0.78 -24.64 -4.41
C GLY A 121 0.14 -23.39 -3.82
N PHE A 122 0.22 -22.26 -4.53
CA PHE A 122 -0.37 -20.99 -4.12
C PHE A 122 -1.89 -20.99 -4.39
N ASP A 123 -2.68 -21.08 -3.32
CA ASP A 123 -4.15 -21.05 -3.36
C ASP A 123 -4.66 -20.06 -2.30
N PRO A 124 -4.67 -18.75 -2.61
CA PRO A 124 -4.95 -17.72 -1.63
C PRO A 124 -6.46 -17.57 -1.38
N GLU A 125 -6.86 -17.67 -0.12
CA GLU A 125 -8.23 -17.40 0.31
C GLU A 125 -8.40 -15.94 0.74
N TYR A 126 -8.55 -15.04 -0.23
CA TYR A 126 -8.60 -13.59 0.03
C TYR A 126 -9.76 -13.14 0.95
N GLU A 127 -10.86 -13.90 1.01
CA GLU A 127 -11.99 -13.59 1.90
C GLU A 127 -11.74 -13.89 3.38
N LYS A 128 -10.64 -14.58 3.71
CA LYS A 128 -10.24 -14.86 5.10
C LYS A 128 -9.37 -13.76 5.73
N ASN A 129 -9.04 -12.71 4.97
CA ASN A 129 -8.24 -11.58 5.41
C ASN A 129 -9.08 -10.48 6.07
#